data_AF-N9ADU9-F1
#
_entry.id   AF-N9ADU9-F1
#
_cell.length_a   1.000
_cell.length_b   1.000
_cell.length_c   1.000
_cell.angle_alpha   90.00
_cell.angle_beta   90.00
_cell.angle_gamma   90.00
#
_symmetry.space_group_name_H-M   'P 1'
#
loop_
_entity.id
_entity.type
_entity.pdbx_description
1 polymer ?
#
loop_
_entity_poly.entity_id
_entity_poly.type
_entity_poly.pdbx_seq_one_letter_code
_entity_poly.pdbx_strand_id
1 'polypeptide(L)'
;MFVIFKGDRHVTDCDSISVTCTFIPTEPSLDLEWERELKAVLADISPELKESIDFQILKPKRILWDQETNRYRYQAYHSVEALSQKFLNDRMRYYASTFGLSLKSLLGLNDSLQVADYLENVLEQIDKIEVNENFQMQREKLELRRTFLSNAAEIIRGLQLQPVEGVRKLTEQQVKCFIIEVFIKQQLLGYWYKPLLKKQTAEMQHPLFRYFLIKEQQIRHFDIVRTSQFLFIVAPVMDVQQNPYSIRRFLIEEKGALEGQVYLNILVLDLKEDMNEEVVETLKSQLQRMVTLQSQIHLDVRDIVHNLEQVSELKLLPLLVEPVQVVEKNADVVAQRHLKQLEEILTRELLLPMRDAIRDHLSHIEEFAYLYLHVHKIFTEILAYYWDFKAQPGFMFNSYIQNFEYKLLAFIRLLEKRKGETFIPMNRNEWQVMHQRSQQPIKDIQTTIADNVQQYRDLKKYINTLNRQKAEYEKNPC
;
A
#
# COMPACT_ATOMS: atom_id res chain seq x y z
N MET A 1 18.88 20.83 -19.45
CA MET A 1 20.26 20.71 -19.97
C MET A 1 20.81 19.42 -19.37
N PHE A 2 20.75 18.32 -20.12
CA PHE A 2 21.15 16.99 -19.65
C PHE A 2 22.65 16.84 -19.87
N VAL A 3 23.40 16.65 -18.80
CA VAL A 3 24.84 16.33 -18.87
C VAL A 3 24.97 14.82 -18.97
N ILE A 4 25.41 14.35 -20.13
CA ILE A 4 25.78 12.95 -20.38
C ILE A 4 27.23 12.79 -19.93
N PHE A 5 27.48 12.02 -18.87
CA PHE A 5 28.83 11.57 -18.53
C PHE A 5 29.12 10.23 -19.20
N LYS A 6 30.10 10.23 -20.11
CA LYS A 6 30.85 9.05 -20.55
C LYS A 6 31.97 8.80 -19.56
N GLY A 7 32.14 7.57 -19.08
CA GLY A 7 33.32 7.18 -18.31
C GLY A 7 33.19 5.78 -17.71
N ASP A 8 33.96 4.85 -18.27
CA ASP A 8 34.01 3.42 -17.92
C ASP A 8 34.40 3.14 -16.45
N ARG A 9 33.54 2.39 -15.75
CA ARG A 9 33.89 1.20 -14.96
C ARG A 9 32.60 0.55 -14.44
N HIS A 10 32.48 -0.76 -14.68
CA HIS A 10 31.36 -1.61 -14.25
C HIS A 10 31.08 -1.49 -12.75
N VAL A 11 30.12 -0.64 -12.38
CA VAL A 11 29.30 -0.83 -11.18
C VAL A 11 28.13 -1.68 -11.66
N THR A 12 27.95 -2.86 -11.07
CA THR A 12 26.85 -3.74 -11.41
C THR A 12 25.52 -3.06 -11.09
N ASP A 13 24.69 -2.79 -12.10
CA ASP A 13 23.33 -2.21 -11.98
C ASP A 13 22.44 -2.93 -10.94
N CYS A 14 22.80 -4.17 -10.56
CA CYS A 14 22.11 -4.90 -9.49
C CYS A 14 22.26 -4.27 -8.10
N ASP A 15 23.39 -3.64 -7.79
CA ASP A 15 23.64 -3.06 -6.46
C ASP A 15 22.84 -1.76 -6.25
N SER A 16 22.70 -0.93 -7.30
CA SER A 16 21.91 0.31 -7.27
C SER A 16 20.40 0.05 -7.19
N ILE A 17 19.92 -1.05 -7.77
CA ILE A 17 18.51 -1.46 -7.75
C ILE A 17 18.08 -1.97 -6.37
N SER A 18 18.89 -2.83 -5.71
CA SER A 18 18.57 -3.35 -4.37
C SER A 18 18.46 -2.24 -3.32
N VAL A 19 19.34 -1.24 -3.45
CA VAL A 19 19.47 -0.09 -2.57
C VAL A 19 18.26 0.85 -2.71
N THR A 20 17.85 1.16 -3.93
CA THR A 20 16.72 2.07 -4.20
C THR A 20 15.39 1.48 -3.70
N CYS A 21 15.18 0.17 -3.88
CA CYS A 21 14.01 -0.56 -3.35
C CYS A 21 13.96 -0.56 -1.82
N THR A 22 15.12 -0.51 -1.15
CA THR A 22 15.22 -0.46 0.31
C THR A 22 14.89 0.93 0.88
N PHE A 23 15.12 2.00 0.11
CA PHE A 23 14.97 3.39 0.57
C PHE A 23 13.57 4.00 0.41
N ILE A 24 12.73 3.44 -0.44
CA ILE A 24 11.38 3.98 -0.71
C ILE A 24 10.44 3.81 0.49
N PRO A 25 10.44 2.69 1.24
CA PRO A 25 9.58 2.51 2.41
C PRO A 25 10.02 3.28 3.67
N THR A 26 11.23 3.84 3.69
CA THR A 26 11.74 4.56 4.87
C THR A 26 11.00 5.89 5.02
N GLU A 27 10.33 6.05 6.16
CA GLU A 27 9.64 7.27 6.58
C GLU A 27 10.36 7.80 7.83
N PRO A 28 11.35 8.70 7.68
CA PRO A 28 12.16 9.20 8.80
C PRO A 28 11.35 9.81 9.94
N SER A 29 10.16 10.33 9.64
CA SER A 29 9.23 10.87 10.63
C SER A 29 8.54 9.80 11.47
N LEU A 30 8.62 8.51 11.09
CA LEU A 30 7.94 7.38 11.72
C LEU A 30 8.92 6.31 12.25
N ASP A 31 9.93 5.97 11.47
CA ASP A 31 10.86 4.87 11.75
C ASP A 31 11.92 5.29 12.80
N LEU A 32 12.03 4.63 13.95
CA LEU A 32 12.97 5.05 15.02
C LEU A 32 14.45 4.89 14.63
N GLU A 33 14.79 3.82 13.92
CA GLU A 33 16.17 3.44 13.60
C GLU A 33 16.55 3.77 12.14
N TRP A 34 15.79 4.65 11.47
CA TRP A 34 15.94 4.99 10.05
C TRP A 34 17.34 5.47 9.68
N GLU A 35 17.99 6.26 10.53
CA GLU A 35 19.35 6.76 10.26
C GLU A 35 20.36 5.60 10.27
N ARG A 36 20.20 4.65 11.18
CA ARG A 36 21.07 3.48 11.29
C ARG A 36 20.90 2.57 10.08
N GLU A 37 19.65 2.32 9.69
CA GLU A 37 19.33 1.54 8.48
C GLU A 37 19.86 2.22 7.22
N LEU A 38 19.65 3.54 7.10
CA LEU A 38 20.19 4.33 5.99
C LEU A 38 21.71 4.22 5.91
N LYS A 39 22.41 4.34 7.05
CA LYS A 39 23.88 4.20 7.10
C LYS A 39 24.34 2.78 6.75
N ALA A 40 23.63 1.75 7.19
CA ALA A 40 23.96 0.37 6.87
C ALA A 40 23.82 0.10 5.37
N VAL A 41 22.72 0.54 4.75
CA VAL A 41 22.52 0.37 3.30
C VAL A 41 23.54 1.17 2.50
N LEU A 42 23.89 2.39 2.94
CA LEU A 42 24.88 3.21 2.25
C LEU A 42 26.34 2.77 2.53
N ALA A 43 26.62 1.86 3.46
CA ALA A 43 27.99 1.51 3.83
C ALA A 43 28.81 0.98 2.63
N ASP A 44 28.21 0.06 1.86
CA ASP A 44 28.88 -0.70 0.81
C ASP A 44 28.74 -0.09 -0.59
N ILE A 45 28.21 1.14 -0.68
CA ILE A 45 27.89 1.81 -1.95
C ILE A 45 29.03 2.73 -2.41
N SER A 46 29.28 2.76 -3.72
CA SER A 46 30.27 3.66 -4.34
C SER A 46 29.95 5.15 -4.12
N PRO A 47 30.98 6.04 -4.08
CA PRO A 47 30.77 7.47 -3.88
C PRO A 47 29.87 8.13 -4.93
N GLU A 48 29.99 7.74 -6.20
CA GLU A 48 29.22 8.31 -7.31
C GLU A 48 27.72 7.96 -7.18
N LEU A 49 27.42 6.74 -6.74
CA LEU A 49 26.04 6.28 -6.54
C LEU A 49 25.42 6.92 -5.30
N LYS A 50 26.21 7.17 -4.24
CA LYS A 50 25.78 7.92 -3.05
C LYS A 50 25.32 9.34 -3.39
N GLU A 51 26.04 10.03 -4.28
CA GLU A 51 25.66 11.39 -4.71
C GLU A 51 24.34 11.38 -5.51
N SER A 52 24.15 10.37 -6.37
CA SER A 52 22.90 10.20 -7.11
C SER A 52 21.71 9.89 -6.17
N ILE A 53 21.89 9.00 -5.19
CA ILE A 53 20.90 8.68 -4.16
C ILE A 53 20.56 9.92 -3.32
N ASP A 54 21.56 10.70 -2.93
CA ASP A 54 21.35 11.95 -2.18
C ASP A 54 20.45 12.92 -2.95
N PHE A 55 20.73 13.15 -4.23
CA PHE A 55 19.98 14.09 -5.06
C PHE A 55 18.59 13.59 -5.46
N GLN A 56 18.48 12.33 -5.86
CA GLN A 56 17.23 11.79 -6.44
C GLN A 56 16.27 11.23 -5.38
N ILE A 57 16.76 10.82 -4.20
CA ILE A 57 15.95 10.12 -3.19
C ILE A 57 15.94 10.88 -1.86
N LEU A 58 17.10 11.18 -1.27
CA LEU A 58 17.18 11.72 0.09
C LEU A 58 16.70 13.18 0.19
N LYS A 59 17.20 14.06 -0.69
CA LYS A 59 16.79 15.48 -0.72
C LYS A 59 15.29 15.66 -0.97
N PRO A 60 14.64 14.97 -1.94
CA PRO A 60 13.19 15.01 -2.10
C PRO A 60 12.41 14.55 -0.84
N LYS A 61 12.98 13.62 -0.07
CA LYS A 61 12.45 13.19 1.24
C LYS A 61 12.82 14.14 2.40
N ARG A 62 13.49 15.27 2.15
CA ARG A 62 13.99 16.22 3.17
C ARG A 62 14.96 15.59 4.17
N ILE A 63 15.68 14.56 3.75
CA ILE A 63 16.80 13.99 4.47
C ILE A 63 18.05 14.71 3.96
N LEU A 64 18.79 15.34 4.87
CA LEU A 64 20.01 16.06 4.56
C LEU A 64 21.18 15.43 5.28
N TRP A 65 22.31 15.32 4.59
CA TRP A 65 23.57 14.96 5.22
C TRP A 65 24.20 16.17 5.91
N ASP A 66 24.43 16.06 7.21
CA ASP A 66 25.19 17.03 7.97
C ASP A 66 26.67 16.62 7.98
N GLN A 67 27.49 17.38 7.27
CA GLN A 67 28.93 17.16 7.15
C GLN A 67 29.68 17.38 8.48
N GLU A 68 29.18 18.23 9.37
CA GLU A 68 29.86 18.55 10.63
C GLU A 68 29.70 17.41 11.65
N THR A 69 28.50 16.81 11.71
CA THR A 69 28.20 15.73 12.65
C THR A 69 28.31 14.33 12.06
N ASN A 70 28.52 14.22 10.74
CA ASN A 70 28.56 12.95 10.01
C ASN A 70 27.26 12.13 10.24
N ARG A 71 26.12 12.82 10.22
CA ARG A 71 24.78 12.26 10.48
C ARG A 71 23.77 12.75 9.45
N TYR A 72 22.80 11.90 9.15
CA TYR A 72 21.65 12.33 8.36
C TYR A 72 20.62 12.98 9.28
N ARG A 73 20.08 14.13 8.87
CA ARG A 73 19.04 14.87 9.58
C ARG A 73 17.79 14.97 8.72
N TYR A 74 16.65 14.66 9.31
CA TYR A 74 15.35 14.89 8.69
C TYR A 74 14.86 16.30 9.04
N GLN A 75 14.68 17.16 8.03
CA GLN A 75 14.28 18.58 8.21
C GLN A 75 12.87 18.86 7.67
N ALA A 76 11.91 17.97 7.91
CA ALA A 76 10.52 18.31 7.62
C ALA A 76 9.86 18.92 8.85
N TYR A 77 9.48 20.19 8.76
CA TYR A 77 8.53 20.78 9.71
C TYR A 77 7.11 20.45 9.26
N HIS A 78 6.43 19.64 10.05
CA HIS A 78 5.01 19.36 9.91
C HIS A 78 4.31 20.11 11.03
N SER A 79 3.34 20.97 10.73
CA SER A 79 2.50 21.58 11.76
C SER A 79 1.12 21.80 11.18
N VAL A 80 0.13 21.15 11.78
CA VAL A 80 -1.27 21.32 11.42
C VAL A 80 -1.71 22.78 11.62
N GLU A 81 -1.19 23.46 12.64
CA GLU A 81 -1.43 24.87 12.88
C GLU A 81 -0.91 25.74 11.73
N ALA A 82 0.27 25.44 11.19
CA ALA A 82 0.80 26.17 10.04
C ALA A 82 -0.05 25.97 8.78
N LEU A 83 -0.72 24.81 8.63
CA LEU A 83 -1.64 24.59 7.51
C LEU A 83 -2.85 25.51 7.53
N SER A 84 -3.32 25.92 8.71
CA SER A 84 -4.45 26.86 8.84
C SER A 84 -4.17 28.21 8.17
N GLN A 85 -2.90 28.61 8.09
CA GLN A 85 -2.46 29.84 7.43
C GLN A 85 -2.14 29.63 5.95
N LYS A 86 -1.77 28.39 5.57
CA LYS A 86 -1.32 28.02 4.23
C LYS A 86 -2.47 27.68 3.28
N PHE A 87 -3.53 27.04 3.77
CA PHE A 87 -4.62 26.57 2.92
C PHE A 87 -5.39 27.71 2.28
N LEU A 88 -5.78 27.50 1.01
CA LEU A 88 -6.47 28.53 0.23
C LEU A 88 -7.97 28.53 0.52
N ASN A 89 -8.55 27.37 0.86
CA ASN A 89 -9.97 27.23 1.13
C ASN A 89 -10.31 27.50 2.62
N ASP A 90 -11.30 28.36 2.87
CA ASP A 90 -11.73 28.73 4.23
C ASP A 90 -12.18 27.55 5.09
N ARG A 91 -12.91 26.60 4.50
CA ARG A 91 -13.37 25.40 5.20
C ARG A 91 -12.19 24.52 5.60
N MET A 92 -11.20 24.38 4.72
CA MET A 92 -9.97 23.64 5.02
C MET A 92 -9.12 24.33 6.08
N ARG A 93 -9.04 25.67 6.08
CA ARG A 93 -8.39 26.45 7.15
C ARG A 93 -9.05 26.23 8.51
N TYR A 94 -10.38 26.21 8.54
CA TYR A 94 -11.14 25.88 9.74
C TYR A 94 -10.82 24.47 10.25
N TYR A 95 -10.86 23.46 9.37
CA TYR A 95 -10.51 22.09 9.76
C TYR A 95 -9.07 21.98 10.29
N ALA A 96 -8.09 22.56 9.60
CA ALA A 96 -6.71 22.59 10.08
C ALA A 96 -6.60 23.23 11.46
N SER A 97 -7.28 24.35 11.70
CA SER A 97 -7.27 24.99 13.03
C SER A 97 -7.87 24.09 14.11
N THR A 98 -9.02 23.48 13.83
CA THR A 98 -9.72 22.58 14.75
C THR A 98 -8.87 21.33 15.08
N PHE A 99 -8.28 20.69 14.08
CA PHE A 99 -7.45 19.51 14.30
C PHE A 99 -6.13 19.85 15.00
N GLY A 100 -5.51 21.00 14.69
CA GLY A 100 -4.34 21.49 15.42
C GLY A 100 -4.64 21.71 16.91
N LEU A 101 -5.78 22.32 17.24
CA LEU A 101 -6.23 22.43 18.63
C LEU A 101 -6.50 21.05 19.25
N SER A 102 -7.12 20.14 18.51
CA SER A 102 -7.43 18.79 19.01
C SER A 102 -6.17 17.99 19.34
N LEU A 103 -5.04 18.19 18.63
CA LEU A 103 -3.78 17.50 18.91
C LEU A 103 -3.27 17.77 20.33
N LYS A 104 -3.63 18.93 20.91
CA LYS A 104 -3.28 19.24 22.30
C LYS A 104 -3.93 18.30 23.30
N SER A 105 -5.09 17.72 22.97
CA SER A 105 -5.75 16.72 23.79
C SER A 105 -4.94 15.42 23.90
N LEU A 106 -4.10 15.11 22.91
CA LEU A 106 -3.25 13.91 22.90
C LEU A 106 -2.10 13.99 23.91
N LEU A 107 -1.56 15.20 24.18
CA LEU A 107 -0.40 15.43 25.05
C LEU A 107 -0.60 14.98 26.51
N GLY A 108 -1.85 14.85 26.96
CA GLY A 108 -2.19 14.47 28.33
C GLY A 108 -2.66 13.03 28.50
N LEU A 109 -2.72 12.24 27.43
CA LEU A 109 -3.22 10.86 27.49
C LEU A 109 -2.12 9.91 27.94
N ASN A 110 -2.44 9.06 28.92
CA ASN A 110 -1.60 7.95 29.38
C ASN A 110 -2.24 6.57 29.13
N ASP A 111 -3.56 6.53 28.87
CA ASP A 111 -4.28 5.31 28.55
C ASP A 111 -4.16 5.00 27.05
N SER A 112 -3.59 3.84 26.74
CA SER A 112 -3.38 3.35 25.37
C SER A 112 -4.70 3.25 24.58
N LEU A 113 -5.82 2.89 25.23
CA LEU A 113 -7.13 2.80 24.55
C LEU A 113 -7.70 4.17 24.23
N GLN A 114 -7.49 5.17 25.10
CA GLN A 114 -7.91 6.54 24.81
C GLN A 114 -7.11 7.15 23.65
N VAL A 115 -5.82 6.84 23.56
CA VAL A 115 -4.99 7.21 22.40
C VAL A 115 -5.54 6.57 21.12
N ALA A 116 -5.88 5.28 21.18
CA ALA A 116 -6.48 4.56 20.05
C ALA A 116 -7.80 5.21 19.60
N ASP A 117 -8.70 5.46 20.54
CA ASP A 117 -10.00 6.08 20.27
C ASP A 117 -9.86 7.47 19.70
N TYR A 118 -8.97 8.29 20.27
CA TYR A 118 -8.72 9.63 19.76
C TYR A 118 -8.22 9.60 18.31
N LEU A 119 -7.19 8.79 18.01
CA LEU A 119 -6.61 8.73 16.67
C LEU A 119 -7.58 8.18 15.63
N GLU A 120 -8.20 7.04 15.89
CA GLU A 120 -9.11 6.40 14.94
C GLU A 120 -10.33 7.30 14.67
N ASN A 121 -10.88 7.97 15.68
CA ASN A 121 -12.01 8.89 15.51
C ASN A 121 -11.63 10.15 14.72
N VAL A 122 -10.47 10.76 14.99
CA VAL A 122 -10.05 11.96 14.26
C VAL A 122 -9.79 11.65 12.79
N LEU A 123 -9.19 10.50 12.49
CA LEU A 123 -9.00 10.07 11.10
C LEU A 123 -10.32 9.83 10.39
N GLU A 124 -11.29 9.21 11.04
CA GLU A 124 -12.64 9.05 10.49
C GLU A 124 -13.29 10.41 10.20
N GLN A 125 -13.13 11.40 11.09
CA GLN A 125 -13.63 12.77 10.87
C GLN A 125 -12.95 13.44 9.68
N ILE A 126 -11.63 13.29 9.53
CA ILE A 126 -10.90 13.79 8.36
C ILE A 126 -11.44 13.11 7.09
N ASP A 127 -11.67 11.80 7.11
CA ASP A 127 -12.20 11.06 5.96
C ASP A 127 -13.61 11.50 5.56
N LYS A 128 -14.44 11.90 6.53
CA LYS A 128 -15.79 12.46 6.30
C LYS A 128 -15.80 13.89 5.75
N ILE A 129 -14.66 14.58 5.64
CA ILE A 129 -14.61 15.91 5.01
C ILE A 129 -15.04 15.79 3.54
N GLU A 130 -16.18 16.38 3.21
CA GLU A 130 -16.69 16.49 1.85
C GLU A 130 -15.89 17.51 1.05
N VAL A 131 -15.19 17.02 0.03
CA VAL A 131 -14.41 17.83 -0.90
C VAL A 131 -15.10 18.02 -2.25
N ASN A 132 -16.18 17.25 -2.52
CA ASN A 132 -16.88 17.22 -3.81
C ASN A 132 -15.90 17.07 -5.00
N GLU A 133 -16.22 17.61 -6.17
CA GLU A 133 -15.33 17.61 -7.34
C GLU A 133 -14.23 18.71 -7.26
N ASN A 134 -13.90 19.19 -6.06
CA ASN A 134 -12.87 20.20 -5.87
C ASN A 134 -11.49 19.56 -5.66
N PHE A 135 -10.71 19.47 -6.73
CA PHE A 135 -9.34 18.94 -6.71
C PHE A 135 -8.42 19.65 -5.71
N GLN A 136 -8.58 20.97 -5.51
CA GLN A 136 -7.76 21.72 -4.56
C GLN A 136 -8.06 21.31 -3.13
N MET A 137 -9.35 21.23 -2.75
CA MET A 137 -9.74 20.77 -1.41
C MET A 137 -9.32 19.32 -1.17
N GLN A 138 -9.37 18.46 -2.19
CA GLN A 138 -8.87 17.09 -2.06
C GLN A 138 -7.36 17.05 -1.78
N ARG A 139 -6.57 17.91 -2.42
CA ARG A 139 -5.13 18.03 -2.13
C ARG A 139 -4.88 18.53 -0.71
N GLU A 140 -5.60 19.56 -0.29
CA GLU A 140 -5.50 20.12 1.07
C GLU A 140 -5.93 19.10 2.13
N LYS A 141 -6.96 18.28 1.88
CA LYS A 141 -7.39 17.19 2.76
C LYS A 141 -6.30 16.13 2.93
N LEU A 142 -5.64 15.72 1.85
CA LEU A 142 -4.52 14.77 1.90
C LEU A 142 -3.32 15.35 2.67
N GLU A 143 -3.00 16.64 2.46
CA GLU A 143 -1.93 17.33 3.18
C GLU A 143 -2.24 17.46 4.68
N LEU A 144 -3.48 17.79 5.03
CA LEU A 144 -3.97 17.83 6.40
C LEU A 144 -3.81 16.47 7.09
N ARG A 145 -4.29 15.38 6.46
CA ARG A 145 -4.18 14.02 7.00
C ARG A 145 -2.73 13.64 7.28
N ARG A 146 -1.84 13.86 6.29
CA ARG A 146 -0.42 13.52 6.41
C ARG A 146 0.28 14.28 7.53
N THR A 147 0.01 15.58 7.62
CA THR A 147 0.62 16.47 8.63
C THR A 147 0.12 16.12 10.02
N PHE A 148 -1.20 15.89 10.18
CA PHE A 148 -1.79 15.46 11.43
C PHE A 148 -1.17 14.16 11.96
N LEU A 149 -1.09 13.13 11.10
CA LEU A 149 -0.48 11.84 11.44
C LEU A 149 0.99 11.97 11.84
N SER A 150 1.75 12.83 11.15
CA SER A 150 3.15 13.08 11.47
C SER A 150 3.32 13.75 12.84
N ASN A 151 2.50 14.77 13.15
CA ASN A 151 2.53 15.42 14.46
C ASN A 151 2.02 14.50 15.59
N ALA A 152 0.99 13.69 15.34
CA ALA A 152 0.53 12.71 16.29
C ALA A 152 1.62 11.69 16.64
N ALA A 153 2.37 11.20 15.63
CA ALA A 153 3.50 10.30 15.86
C ALA A 153 4.59 10.93 16.75
N GLU A 154 4.93 12.20 16.52
CA GLU A 154 5.88 12.94 17.37
C GLU A 154 5.40 13.05 18.82
N ILE A 155 4.13 13.38 19.04
CA ILE A 155 3.53 13.46 20.37
C ILE A 155 3.60 12.09 21.07
N ILE A 156 3.15 11.03 20.39
CA ILE A 156 3.03 9.68 20.97
C ILE A 156 4.37 9.10 21.38
N ARG A 157 5.46 9.43 20.67
CA ARG A 157 6.81 9.05 21.11
C ARG A 157 7.12 9.57 22.51
N GLY A 158 6.71 10.80 22.81
CA GLY A 158 6.96 11.47 24.08
C GLY A 158 5.97 11.16 25.20
N LEU A 159 4.83 10.50 24.90
CA LEU A 159 3.85 10.11 25.92
C LEU A 159 4.41 9.04 26.87
N GLN A 160 3.82 8.89 28.05
CA GLN A 160 4.07 7.74 28.92
C GLN A 160 2.81 6.89 28.97
N LEU A 161 2.80 5.79 28.21
CA LEU A 161 1.60 4.96 28.08
C LEU A 161 1.59 3.83 29.10
N GLN A 162 0.42 3.59 29.69
CA GLN A 162 0.20 2.46 30.57
C GLN A 162 0.14 1.15 29.76
N PRO A 163 0.92 0.13 30.16
CA PRO A 163 0.82 -1.22 29.59
C PRO A 163 -0.61 -1.75 29.69
N VAL A 164 -1.09 -2.40 28.63
CA VAL A 164 -2.41 -3.04 28.64
C VAL A 164 -2.30 -4.39 29.33
N GLU A 165 -3.18 -4.63 30.31
CA GLU A 165 -3.28 -5.92 30.98
C GLU A 165 -3.84 -6.99 30.01
N GLY A 166 -3.29 -8.20 30.09
CA GLY A 166 -3.75 -9.29 29.24
C GLY A 166 -2.75 -10.43 29.13
N VAL A 167 -3.13 -11.45 28.35
CA VAL A 167 -2.28 -12.62 28.07
C VAL A 167 -1.00 -12.21 27.33
N ARG A 168 -1.06 -11.17 26.50
CA ARG A 168 0.09 -10.70 25.72
C ARG A 168 1.13 -9.91 26.51
N LYS A 169 0.76 -9.38 27.69
CA LYS A 169 1.64 -8.55 28.55
C LYS A 169 2.39 -7.47 27.75
N LEU A 170 1.66 -6.70 26.95
CA LEU A 170 2.24 -5.72 26.03
C LEU A 170 3.01 -4.64 26.78
N THR A 171 4.21 -4.31 26.32
CA THR A 171 5.01 -3.22 26.89
C THR A 171 4.63 -1.87 26.28
N GLU A 172 4.92 -0.78 26.98
CA GLU A 172 4.73 0.59 26.46
C GLU A 172 5.41 0.77 25.08
N GLN A 173 6.64 0.25 24.94
CA GLN A 173 7.42 0.40 23.72
C GLN A 173 6.78 -0.35 22.54
N GLN A 174 6.24 -1.55 22.77
CA GLN A 174 5.51 -2.31 21.76
C GLN A 174 4.25 -1.56 21.31
N VAL A 175 3.52 -0.95 22.25
CA VAL A 175 2.32 -0.14 21.95
C VAL A 175 2.67 1.08 21.10
N LYS A 176 3.68 1.86 21.50
CA LYS A 176 4.12 3.03 20.73
C LYS A 176 4.61 2.64 19.34
N CYS A 177 5.43 1.59 19.24
CA CYS A 177 5.95 1.12 17.96
C CYS A 177 4.81 0.66 17.04
N PHE A 178 3.83 -0.07 17.56
CA PHE A 178 2.66 -0.46 16.77
C PHE A 178 1.89 0.77 16.25
N ILE A 179 1.58 1.73 17.11
CA ILE A 179 0.83 2.92 16.70
C ILE A 179 1.58 3.70 15.62
N ILE A 180 2.89 3.88 15.76
CA ILE A 180 3.68 4.75 14.89
C ILE A 180 4.12 4.03 13.60
N GLU A 181 4.79 2.88 13.73
CA GLU A 181 5.44 2.19 12.62
C GLU A 181 4.51 1.21 11.89
N VAL A 182 3.38 0.82 12.51
CA VAL A 182 2.36 -0.03 11.87
C VAL A 182 1.13 0.78 11.49
N PHE A 183 0.38 1.29 12.46
CA PHE A 183 -0.90 1.95 12.18
C PHE A 183 -0.72 3.27 11.40
N ILE A 184 0.01 4.24 11.94
CA ILE A 184 0.20 5.55 11.29
C ILE A 184 0.87 5.37 9.92
N LYS A 185 1.91 4.53 9.84
CA LYS A 185 2.59 4.22 8.57
C LYS A 185 1.64 3.63 7.55
N GLN A 186 0.78 2.69 7.94
CA GLN A 186 -0.25 2.13 7.07
C GLN A 186 -1.28 3.20 6.64
N GLN A 187 -1.66 4.12 7.52
CA GLN A 187 -2.58 5.21 7.18
C GLN A 187 -2.00 6.23 6.19
N LEU A 188 -0.67 6.40 6.17
CA LEU A 188 0.03 7.24 5.20
C LEU A 188 0.23 6.53 3.86
N LEU A 189 0.60 5.25 3.88
CA LEU A 189 0.96 4.49 2.70
C LEU A 189 -0.25 3.86 2.00
N GLY A 190 -1.34 3.56 2.70
CA GLY A 190 -2.53 2.92 2.12
C GLY A 190 -2.19 1.58 1.45
N TYR A 191 -2.52 1.42 0.17
CA TYR A 191 -2.16 0.21 -0.59
C TYR A 191 -0.66 -0.02 -0.77
N TRP A 192 0.16 0.99 -0.50
CA TRP A 192 1.61 0.88 -0.61
C TRP A 192 2.25 0.32 0.67
N TYR A 193 1.46 0.07 1.71
CA TYR A 193 1.92 -0.55 2.94
C TYR A 193 2.20 -2.05 2.71
N LYS A 194 3.39 -2.52 3.10
CA LYS A 194 3.90 -3.85 2.75
C LYS A 194 4.09 -4.74 3.96
N PRO A 195 3.34 -5.84 4.11
CA PRO A 195 3.78 -6.93 4.96
C PRO A 195 5.00 -7.63 4.33
N LEU A 196 5.73 -8.40 5.13
CA LEU A 196 6.84 -9.24 4.66
C LEU A 196 6.33 -10.36 3.76
N LEU A 197 7.08 -10.63 2.68
CA LEU A 197 6.87 -11.84 1.89
C LEU A 197 7.18 -13.09 2.71
N LYS A 198 6.51 -14.19 2.37
CA LYS A 198 6.86 -15.53 2.88
C LYS A 198 8.34 -15.87 2.65
N LYS A 199 8.87 -15.52 1.47
CA LYS A 199 10.29 -15.74 1.14
C LYS A 199 11.22 -14.96 2.08
N GLN A 200 10.94 -13.67 2.31
CA GLN A 200 11.71 -12.82 3.21
C GLN A 200 11.65 -13.32 4.65
N THR A 201 10.47 -13.77 5.09
CA THR A 201 10.28 -14.37 6.42
C THR A 201 11.07 -15.68 6.55
N ALA A 202 11.06 -16.53 5.53
CA ALA A 202 11.80 -17.80 5.54
C ALA A 202 13.32 -17.63 5.53
N GLU A 203 13.83 -16.48 5.07
CA GLU A 203 15.25 -16.11 5.06
C GLU A 203 15.73 -15.51 6.40
N MET A 204 14.83 -15.29 7.36
CA MET A 204 15.21 -14.84 8.71
C MET A 204 16.01 -15.92 9.46
N GLN A 205 16.94 -15.48 10.33
CA GLN A 205 17.97 -16.34 10.90
C GLN A 205 17.43 -17.54 11.71
N HIS A 206 16.36 -17.34 12.50
CA HIS A 206 15.90 -18.37 13.43
C HIS A 206 14.99 -19.43 12.74
N PRO A 207 15.19 -20.74 12.98
CA PRO A 207 14.42 -21.81 12.32
C PRO A 207 12.89 -21.73 12.49
N LEU A 208 12.41 -21.11 13.57
CA LEU A 208 10.98 -20.85 13.81
C LEU A 208 10.32 -20.18 12.60
N PHE A 209 10.98 -19.19 12.00
CA PHE A 209 10.40 -18.42 10.90
C PHE A 209 10.11 -19.33 9.70
N ARG A 210 11.12 -20.08 9.26
CA ARG A 210 11.03 -20.97 8.09
C ARG A 210 10.12 -22.18 8.31
N TYR A 211 10.20 -22.84 9.46
CA TYR A 211 9.58 -24.16 9.65
C TYR A 211 8.23 -24.12 10.37
N PHE A 212 7.96 -23.08 11.17
CA PHE A 212 6.74 -22.96 11.95
C PHE A 212 5.87 -21.80 11.45
N LEU A 213 6.39 -20.56 11.43
CA LEU A 213 5.59 -19.39 11.08
C LEU A 213 5.04 -19.44 9.66
N ILE A 214 5.84 -19.85 8.66
CA ILE A 214 5.33 -20.00 7.29
C ILE A 214 4.18 -21.02 7.21
N LYS A 215 4.26 -22.13 7.96
CA LYS A 215 3.18 -23.13 7.97
C LYS A 215 1.93 -22.57 8.63
N GLU A 216 2.06 -21.92 9.79
CA GLU A 216 0.94 -21.27 10.45
C GLU A 216 0.34 -20.15 9.59
N GLN A 217 1.17 -19.42 8.83
CA GLN A 217 0.71 -18.37 7.92
C GLN A 217 -0.12 -18.93 6.76
N GLN A 218 0.19 -20.11 6.25
CA GLN A 218 -0.63 -20.81 5.25
C GLN A 218 -1.99 -21.23 5.82
N ILE A 219 -2.05 -21.58 7.11
CA ILE A 219 -3.30 -22.01 7.76
C ILE A 219 -4.15 -20.81 8.18
N ARG A 220 -3.53 -19.75 8.71
CA ARG A 220 -4.26 -18.65 9.36
C ARG A 220 -4.30 -17.37 8.54
N HIS A 221 -3.53 -17.30 7.45
CA HIS A 221 -3.45 -16.19 6.49
C HIS A 221 -3.14 -14.82 7.11
N PHE A 222 -2.39 -14.80 8.22
CA PHE A 222 -1.92 -13.55 8.83
C PHE A 222 -0.85 -12.84 7.99
N ASP A 223 -0.71 -11.55 8.25
CA ASP A 223 0.39 -10.74 7.74
C ASP A 223 1.50 -10.65 8.78
N ILE A 224 2.75 -10.56 8.31
CA ILE A 224 3.89 -10.29 9.18
C ILE A 224 4.41 -8.90 8.82
N VAL A 225 4.38 -7.98 9.77
CA VAL A 225 4.91 -6.64 9.62
C VAL A 225 6.23 -6.55 10.37
N ARG A 226 7.27 -6.11 9.68
CA ARG A 226 8.56 -5.80 10.30
C ARG A 226 8.68 -4.30 10.57
N THR A 227 9.00 -3.97 11.81
CA THR A 227 9.36 -2.61 12.23
C THR A 227 10.84 -2.55 12.59
N SER A 228 11.30 -1.38 13.05
CA SER A 228 12.68 -1.20 13.50
C SER A 228 13.07 -2.11 14.67
N GLN A 229 12.11 -2.48 15.53
CA GLN A 229 12.38 -3.19 16.79
C GLN A 229 11.59 -4.49 16.95
N PHE A 230 10.45 -4.64 16.29
CA PHE A 230 9.54 -5.75 16.51
C PHE A 230 9.08 -6.39 15.19
N LEU A 231 8.61 -7.62 15.29
CA LEU A 231 7.72 -8.22 14.31
C LEU A 231 6.31 -8.23 14.87
N PHE A 232 5.36 -7.75 14.07
CA PHE A 232 3.93 -7.86 14.38
C PHE A 232 3.28 -8.89 13.46
N ILE A 233 2.57 -9.85 14.05
CA ILE A 233 1.80 -10.86 13.34
C ILE A 233 0.34 -10.44 13.40
N VAL A 234 -0.22 -10.05 12.27
CA VAL A 234 -1.53 -9.40 12.17
C VAL A 234 -2.54 -10.37 11.57
N ALA A 235 -3.52 -10.77 12.37
CA ALA A 235 -4.62 -11.61 11.90
C ALA A 235 -5.44 -10.86 10.84
N PRO A 236 -5.96 -11.59 9.85
CA PRO A 236 -6.77 -10.98 8.79
C PRO A 236 -8.11 -10.45 9.31
N VAL A 237 -8.81 -9.71 8.44
CA VAL A 237 -10.15 -9.16 8.70
C VAL A 237 -11.17 -9.87 7.81
N MET A 238 -12.40 -10.06 8.30
CA MET A 238 -13.49 -10.60 7.47
C MET A 238 -14.11 -9.55 6.54
N ASP A 239 -13.86 -8.26 6.79
CA ASP A 239 -14.37 -7.18 5.94
C ASP A 239 -13.25 -6.21 5.55
N VAL A 240 -13.03 -6.03 4.25
CA VAL A 240 -12.01 -5.12 3.68
C VAL A 240 -12.20 -3.67 4.15
N GLN A 241 -13.41 -3.28 4.58
CA GLN A 241 -13.63 -1.94 5.15
C GLN A 241 -13.05 -1.80 6.56
N GLN A 242 -12.80 -2.90 7.26
CA GLN A 242 -12.13 -2.89 8.55
C GLN A 242 -10.62 -2.83 8.35
N ASN A 243 -9.95 -1.99 9.14
CA ASN A 243 -8.50 -1.93 9.12
C ASN A 243 -7.90 -3.12 9.92
N PRO A 244 -7.15 -4.06 9.29
CA PRO A 244 -6.42 -5.10 10.02
C PRO A 244 -5.43 -4.53 11.03
N TYR A 245 -4.90 -3.35 10.75
CA TYR A 245 -3.87 -2.68 11.54
C TYR A 245 -4.44 -1.73 12.59
N SER A 246 -5.73 -1.81 12.93
CA SER A 246 -6.36 -0.98 13.97
C SER A 246 -5.63 -1.09 15.30
N ILE A 247 -5.46 0.05 15.98
CA ILE A 247 -4.86 0.13 17.31
C ILE A 247 -5.77 -0.58 18.31
N ARG A 248 -7.10 -0.37 18.23
CA ARG A 248 -8.04 -1.06 19.12
C ARG A 248 -7.92 -2.58 19.01
N ARG A 249 -7.79 -3.11 17.78
CA ARG A 249 -7.57 -4.55 17.55
C ARG A 249 -6.24 -5.03 18.13
N PHE A 250 -5.20 -4.20 18.06
CA PHE A 250 -3.94 -4.51 18.71
C PHE A 250 -4.07 -4.56 20.23
N LEU A 251 -4.79 -3.62 20.85
CA LEU A 251 -4.84 -3.52 22.32
C LEU A 251 -5.84 -4.49 22.97
N ILE A 252 -6.99 -4.73 22.33
CA ILE A 252 -8.09 -5.50 22.92
C ILE A 252 -7.88 -7.00 22.71
N GLU A 253 -8.09 -7.77 23.77
CA GLU A 253 -8.18 -9.23 23.74
C GLU A 253 -9.66 -9.64 23.72
N GLU A 254 -10.07 -10.40 22.70
CA GLU A 254 -11.46 -10.80 22.51
C GLU A 254 -11.80 -11.98 23.43
N LYS A 255 -12.86 -11.85 24.24
CA LYS A 255 -13.32 -12.95 25.10
C LYS A 255 -14.18 -13.92 24.29
N GLY A 256 -13.85 -15.20 24.37
CA GLY A 256 -14.64 -16.27 23.77
C GLY A 256 -15.94 -16.55 24.53
N ALA A 257 -16.73 -17.48 23.99
CA ALA A 257 -17.98 -17.92 24.62
C ALA A 257 -17.75 -18.70 25.93
N LEU A 258 -16.57 -19.30 26.09
CA LEU A 258 -16.17 -20.04 27.28
C LEU A 258 -15.32 -19.17 28.21
N GLU A 259 -15.48 -19.39 29.51
CA GLU A 259 -14.71 -18.69 30.54
C GLU A 259 -13.21 -19.00 30.40
N GLY A 260 -12.38 -17.95 30.39
CA GLY A 260 -10.93 -18.06 30.18
C GLY A 260 -10.48 -18.19 28.72
N GLN A 261 -11.41 -18.31 27.76
CA GLN A 261 -11.07 -18.30 26.34
C GLN A 261 -10.79 -16.87 25.87
N VAL A 262 -9.59 -16.66 25.34
CA VAL A 262 -9.12 -15.37 24.85
C VAL A 262 -8.61 -15.53 23.44
N TYR A 263 -9.07 -14.66 22.54
CA TYR A 263 -8.64 -14.58 21.15
C TYR A 263 -7.82 -13.32 20.91
N LEU A 264 -6.77 -13.49 20.10
CA LEU A 264 -5.79 -12.46 19.82
C LEU A 264 -5.86 -12.07 18.34
N ASN A 265 -5.89 -10.77 18.07
CA ASN A 265 -5.89 -10.24 16.72
C ASN A 265 -4.47 -9.98 16.22
N ILE A 266 -3.58 -9.52 17.09
CA ILE A 266 -2.23 -9.12 16.71
C ILE A 266 -1.25 -9.58 17.79
N LEU A 267 -0.16 -10.21 17.37
CA LEU A 267 0.93 -10.66 18.23
C LEU A 267 2.17 -9.81 17.96
N VAL A 268 3.07 -9.79 18.93
CA VAL A 268 4.34 -9.06 18.86
C VAL A 268 5.48 -9.98 19.25
N LEU A 269 6.59 -9.88 18.52
CA LEU A 269 7.84 -10.55 18.81
C LEU A 269 8.97 -9.52 18.81
N ASP A 270 9.77 -9.49 19.87
CA ASP A 270 10.94 -8.63 19.96
C ASP A 270 12.09 -9.20 19.10
N LEU A 271 12.64 -8.36 18.22
CA LEU A 271 13.77 -8.75 17.36
C LEU A 271 15.12 -8.68 18.09
N LYS A 272 15.16 -8.03 19.26
CA LYS A 272 16.37 -7.87 20.09
C LYS A 272 16.50 -8.96 21.16
N GLU A 273 15.42 -9.65 21.49
CA GLU A 273 15.45 -10.78 22.42
C GLU A 273 16.09 -12.00 21.77
N ASP A 274 16.92 -12.72 22.53
CA ASP A 274 17.40 -14.02 22.11
C ASP A 274 16.20 -14.96 21.98
N MET A 275 16.04 -15.58 20.81
CA MET A 275 14.96 -16.52 20.48
C MET A 275 15.13 -17.85 21.24
N ASN A 276 15.07 -17.79 22.57
CA ASN A 276 15.16 -18.93 23.46
C ASN A 276 13.85 -19.75 23.43
N GLU A 277 13.88 -20.91 24.10
CA GLU A 277 12.74 -21.84 24.10
C GLU A 277 11.47 -21.23 24.72
N GLU A 278 11.61 -20.41 25.77
CA GLU A 278 10.47 -19.77 26.44
C GLU A 278 9.74 -18.76 25.54
N VAL A 279 10.49 -17.90 24.83
CA VAL A 279 9.94 -16.94 23.86
C VAL A 279 9.23 -17.68 22.72
N VAL A 280 9.85 -18.74 22.21
CA VAL A 280 9.29 -19.58 21.14
C VAL A 280 7.99 -20.24 21.57
N GLU A 281 7.95 -20.88 22.73
CA GLU A 281 6.74 -21.55 23.23
C GLU A 281 5.63 -20.55 23.58
N THR A 282 5.98 -19.38 24.10
CA THR A 282 5.03 -18.29 24.34
C THR A 282 4.38 -17.85 23.03
N LEU A 283 5.17 -17.62 21.98
CA LEU A 283 4.66 -17.22 20.68
C LEU A 283 3.77 -18.30 20.04
N LYS A 284 4.17 -19.59 20.11
CA LYS A 284 3.35 -20.71 19.62
C LYS A 284 2.00 -20.77 20.34
N SER A 285 2.01 -20.62 21.68
CA SER A 285 0.80 -20.60 22.50
C SER A 285 -0.11 -19.42 22.15
N GLN A 286 0.45 -18.23 21.90
CA GLN A 286 -0.31 -17.06 21.46
C GLN A 286 -0.88 -17.22 20.04
N LEU A 287 -0.13 -17.82 19.10
CA LEU A 287 -0.60 -18.11 17.74
C LEU A 287 -1.79 -19.06 17.71
N GLN A 288 -1.84 -20.04 18.61
CA GLN A 288 -3.00 -20.92 18.74
C GLN A 288 -4.28 -20.16 19.12
N ARG A 289 -4.15 -19.05 19.84
CA ARG A 289 -5.25 -18.16 20.25
C ARG A 289 -5.60 -17.11 19.20
N MET A 290 -4.91 -17.08 18.06
CA MET A 290 -5.14 -16.06 17.04
C MET A 290 -6.42 -16.33 16.25
N VAL A 291 -7.19 -15.27 15.98
CA VAL A 291 -8.42 -15.32 15.18
C VAL A 291 -8.14 -15.83 13.76
N THR A 292 -9.04 -16.65 13.20
CA THR A 292 -8.93 -17.23 11.85
C THR A 292 -10.21 -17.03 11.04
N LEU A 293 -10.10 -16.85 9.72
CA LEU A 293 -11.25 -16.68 8.82
C LEU A 293 -11.95 -17.99 8.42
N GLN A 294 -11.41 -19.16 8.80
CA GLN A 294 -11.71 -20.43 8.12
C GLN A 294 -12.97 -21.16 8.58
N SER A 295 -13.67 -20.70 9.62
CA SER A 295 -14.86 -21.40 10.07
C SER A 295 -15.96 -21.26 9.01
N GLN A 296 -16.31 -22.37 8.34
CA GLN A 296 -17.43 -22.56 7.39
C GLN A 296 -17.15 -22.41 5.88
N ILE A 297 -15.89 -22.44 5.42
CA ILE A 297 -15.55 -22.45 3.98
C ILE A 297 -15.28 -23.88 3.48
N HIS A 298 -15.90 -24.28 2.35
CA HIS A 298 -15.66 -25.61 1.76
C HIS A 298 -14.20 -25.78 1.27
N LEU A 299 -13.72 -27.04 1.26
CA LEU A 299 -12.34 -27.37 0.94
C LEU A 299 -11.96 -27.00 -0.51
N ASP A 300 -12.86 -27.19 -1.45
CA ASP A 300 -12.68 -26.82 -2.86
C ASP A 300 -12.47 -25.32 -3.04
N VAL A 301 -13.24 -24.48 -2.33
CA VAL A 301 -13.06 -23.02 -2.33
C VAL A 301 -11.71 -22.63 -1.72
N ARG A 302 -11.30 -23.31 -0.63
CA ARG A 302 -9.99 -23.10 -0.02
C ARG A 302 -8.85 -23.46 -0.98
N ASP A 303 -8.99 -24.55 -1.73
CA ASP A 303 -8.01 -24.98 -2.72
C ASP A 303 -7.91 -23.98 -3.88
N ILE A 304 -9.04 -23.43 -4.34
CA ILE A 304 -9.05 -22.35 -5.35
C ILE A 304 -8.27 -21.15 -4.83
N VAL A 305 -8.58 -20.65 -3.63
CA VAL A 305 -7.90 -19.50 -3.04
C VAL A 305 -6.41 -19.78 -2.85
N HIS A 306 -6.05 -20.96 -2.34
CA HIS A 306 -4.67 -21.37 -2.18
C HIS A 306 -3.91 -21.34 -3.52
N ASN A 307 -4.52 -21.83 -4.60
CA ASN A 307 -3.92 -21.79 -5.93
C ASN A 307 -3.69 -20.35 -6.42
N LEU A 308 -4.65 -19.44 -6.18
CA LEU A 308 -4.49 -18.02 -6.51
C LEU A 308 -3.34 -17.37 -5.72
N GLU A 309 -3.24 -17.66 -4.42
CA GLU A 309 -2.13 -17.19 -3.58
C GLU A 309 -0.78 -17.75 -4.08
N GLN A 310 -0.72 -19.03 -4.47
CA GLN A 310 0.49 -19.64 -5.02
C GLN A 310 0.92 -18.99 -6.36
N VAL A 311 -0.03 -18.64 -7.24
CA VAL A 311 0.28 -17.89 -8.47
C VAL A 311 0.90 -16.52 -8.14
N SER A 312 0.35 -15.82 -7.14
CA SER A 312 0.93 -14.56 -6.66
C SER A 312 2.37 -14.75 -6.18
N GLU A 313 2.59 -15.69 -5.26
CA GLU A 313 3.86 -15.91 -4.58
C GLU A 313 4.97 -16.45 -5.47
N LEU A 314 4.64 -17.39 -6.35
CA LEU A 314 5.62 -18.13 -7.15
C LEU A 314 5.86 -17.55 -8.54
N LYS A 315 4.92 -16.74 -9.06
CA LYS A 315 5.00 -16.25 -10.45
C LYS A 315 4.92 -14.73 -10.56
N LEU A 316 3.99 -14.07 -9.87
CA LEU A 316 3.77 -12.63 -10.03
C LEU A 316 4.76 -11.79 -9.22
N LEU A 317 4.85 -12.03 -7.91
CA LEU A 317 5.72 -11.27 -7.01
C LEU A 317 7.22 -11.39 -7.37
N PRO A 318 7.75 -12.56 -7.79
CA PRO A 318 9.13 -12.65 -8.26
C PRO A 318 9.45 -11.71 -9.43
N LEU A 319 8.51 -11.53 -10.38
CA LEU A 319 8.69 -10.60 -11.50
C LEU A 319 8.76 -9.13 -11.06
N LEU A 320 8.33 -8.79 -9.85
CA LEU A 320 8.36 -7.42 -9.30
C LEU A 320 9.56 -7.18 -8.40
N VAL A 321 10.10 -8.24 -7.79
CA VAL A 321 11.23 -8.14 -6.85
C VAL A 321 12.57 -8.32 -7.57
N GLU A 322 12.63 -9.14 -8.62
CA GLU A 322 13.87 -9.39 -9.35
C GLU A 322 14.31 -8.16 -10.18
N PRO A 323 15.60 -7.77 -10.13
CA PRO A 323 16.10 -6.65 -10.90
C PRO A 323 16.04 -6.98 -12.39
N VAL A 324 15.41 -6.11 -13.18
CA VAL A 324 15.36 -6.30 -14.64
C VAL A 324 16.59 -5.67 -15.27
N GLN A 325 17.37 -6.48 -15.99
CA GLN A 325 18.54 -5.99 -16.71
C GLN A 325 18.10 -5.13 -17.90
N VAL A 326 18.24 -3.81 -17.76
CA VAL A 326 17.97 -2.86 -18.85
C VAL A 326 19.26 -2.64 -19.64
N VAL A 327 19.31 -3.15 -20.86
CA VAL A 327 20.37 -2.76 -21.80
C VAL A 327 20.05 -1.34 -22.30
N GLU A 328 20.97 -0.39 -22.10
CA GLU A 328 20.84 1.08 -22.22
C GLU A 328 20.08 1.62 -23.45
N LYS A 329 19.90 0.84 -24.52
CA LYS A 329 19.23 1.27 -25.76
C LYS A 329 17.77 0.85 -25.92
N ASN A 330 17.19 0.06 -25.01
CA ASN A 330 15.86 -0.56 -25.20
C ASN A 330 14.98 -0.61 -23.93
N ALA A 331 15.11 0.34 -23.00
CA ALA A 331 14.33 0.36 -21.74
C ALA A 331 12.81 0.22 -21.96
N ASP A 332 12.24 0.90 -22.96
CA ASP A 332 10.82 0.81 -23.28
C ASP A 332 10.39 -0.58 -23.77
N VAL A 333 11.21 -1.23 -24.60
CA VAL A 333 10.91 -2.57 -25.13
C VAL A 333 10.99 -3.61 -24.01
N VAL A 334 11.97 -3.46 -23.12
CA VAL A 334 12.12 -4.31 -21.92
C VAL A 334 10.92 -4.12 -21.00
N ALA A 335 10.56 -2.88 -20.67
CA ALA A 335 9.41 -2.55 -19.85
C ALA A 335 8.11 -3.13 -20.42
N GLN A 336 7.83 -2.92 -21.71
CA GLN A 336 6.62 -3.46 -22.35
C GLN A 336 6.58 -4.99 -22.35
N ARG A 337 7.70 -5.65 -22.63
CA ARG A 337 7.76 -7.12 -22.61
C ARG A 337 7.50 -7.66 -21.21
N HIS A 338 8.10 -7.04 -20.20
CA HIS A 338 7.92 -7.41 -18.80
C HIS A 338 6.48 -7.22 -18.34
N LEU A 339 5.89 -6.06 -18.62
CA LEU A 339 4.49 -5.78 -18.31
C LEU A 339 3.54 -6.72 -19.03
N LYS A 340 3.82 -7.07 -20.29
CA LYS A 340 3.01 -8.03 -21.04
C LYS A 340 3.03 -9.41 -20.39
N GLN A 341 4.20 -9.88 -19.95
CA GLN A 341 4.31 -11.15 -19.23
C GLN A 341 3.52 -11.12 -17.91
N LEU A 342 3.63 -10.03 -17.15
CA LEU A 342 2.88 -9.84 -15.91
C LEU A 342 1.36 -9.84 -16.18
N GLU A 343 0.89 -9.10 -17.19
CA GLU A 343 -0.52 -9.00 -17.59
C GLU A 343 -1.07 -10.34 -18.09
N GLU A 344 -0.27 -11.12 -18.82
CA GLU A 344 -0.63 -12.46 -19.29
C GLU A 344 -0.84 -13.45 -18.13
N ILE A 345 0.07 -13.47 -17.15
CA ILE A 345 -0.06 -14.33 -15.95
C ILE A 345 -1.25 -13.88 -15.10
N LEU A 346 -1.35 -12.57 -14.82
CA LEU A 346 -2.49 -11.98 -14.10
C LEU A 346 -3.83 -12.36 -14.74
N THR A 347 -3.92 -12.28 -16.07
CA THR A 347 -5.16 -12.59 -16.76
C THR A 347 -5.45 -14.08 -16.73
N ARG A 348 -4.49 -14.91 -17.14
CA ARG A 348 -4.73 -16.34 -17.39
C ARG A 348 -4.81 -17.17 -16.12
N GLU A 349 -3.97 -16.85 -15.14
CA GLU A 349 -3.77 -17.68 -13.96
C GLU A 349 -4.43 -17.12 -12.71
N LEU A 350 -4.90 -15.86 -12.73
CA LEU A 350 -5.55 -15.24 -11.58
C LEU A 350 -6.98 -14.77 -11.91
N LEU A 351 -7.14 -13.88 -12.91
CA LEU A 351 -8.46 -13.30 -13.24
C LEU A 351 -9.44 -14.31 -13.85
N LEU A 352 -8.98 -15.17 -14.76
CA LEU A 352 -9.84 -16.21 -15.35
C LEU A 352 -10.28 -17.25 -14.31
N PRO A 353 -9.39 -17.83 -13.48
CA PRO A 353 -9.81 -18.74 -12.42
C PRO A 353 -10.71 -18.07 -11.38
N MET A 354 -10.45 -16.81 -11.00
CA MET A 354 -11.35 -16.04 -10.14
C MET A 354 -12.76 -15.92 -10.75
N ARG A 355 -12.87 -15.56 -12.04
CA ARG A 355 -14.16 -15.47 -12.73
C ARG A 355 -14.89 -16.82 -12.72
N ASP A 356 -14.19 -17.89 -13.01
CA ASP A 356 -14.77 -19.23 -13.07
C ASP A 356 -15.19 -19.74 -11.68
N ALA A 357 -14.44 -19.37 -10.63
CA ALA A 357 -14.83 -19.61 -9.24
C ALA A 357 -16.16 -18.92 -8.89
N ILE A 358 -16.24 -17.61 -9.15
CA ILE A 358 -17.44 -16.79 -8.91
C ILE A 358 -18.66 -17.33 -9.68
N ARG A 359 -18.46 -17.81 -10.91
CA ARG A 359 -19.55 -18.28 -11.77
C ARG A 359 -20.06 -19.66 -11.39
N ASP A 360 -19.16 -20.60 -11.09
CA ASP A 360 -19.49 -22.03 -11.10
C ASP A 360 -19.19 -22.79 -9.80
N HIS A 361 -18.37 -22.23 -8.89
CA HIS A 361 -17.84 -23.01 -7.75
C HIS A 361 -18.32 -22.51 -6.38
N LEU A 362 -18.63 -21.22 -6.25
CA LEU A 362 -19.07 -20.65 -4.97
C LEU A 362 -20.58 -20.76 -4.79
N SER A 363 -21.02 -21.08 -3.57
CA SER A 363 -22.43 -21.29 -3.24
C SER A 363 -22.93 -20.33 -2.15
N HIS A 364 -22.13 -20.05 -1.14
CA HIS A 364 -22.53 -19.27 0.04
C HIS A 364 -21.87 -17.88 0.07
N ILE A 365 -22.56 -16.89 0.63
CA ILE A 365 -22.07 -15.50 0.70
C ILE A 365 -20.72 -15.39 1.42
N GLU A 366 -20.48 -16.25 2.40
CA GLU A 366 -19.22 -16.35 3.14
C GLU A 366 -18.05 -16.76 2.23
N GLU A 367 -18.29 -17.62 1.24
CA GLU A 367 -17.29 -18.07 0.27
C GLU A 367 -16.96 -16.99 -0.76
N PHE A 368 -17.95 -16.23 -1.20
CA PHE A 368 -17.74 -15.05 -2.02
C PHE A 368 -16.95 -13.98 -1.26
N ALA A 369 -17.27 -13.75 0.01
CA ALA A 369 -16.52 -12.83 0.87
C ALA A 369 -15.08 -13.32 1.08
N TYR A 370 -14.89 -14.61 1.32
CA TYR A 370 -13.57 -15.24 1.46
C TYR A 370 -12.73 -15.06 0.18
N LEU A 371 -13.24 -15.43 -0.99
CA LEU A 371 -12.54 -15.22 -2.26
C LEU A 371 -12.20 -13.75 -2.50
N TYR A 372 -13.16 -12.84 -2.25
CA TYR A 372 -12.94 -11.40 -2.41
C TYR A 372 -11.78 -10.89 -1.54
N LEU A 373 -11.73 -11.28 -0.26
CA LEU A 373 -10.69 -10.87 0.68
C LEU A 373 -9.30 -11.27 0.16
N HIS A 374 -9.15 -12.53 -0.27
CA HIS A 374 -7.86 -13.04 -0.74
C HIS A 374 -7.45 -12.44 -2.08
N VAL A 375 -8.39 -12.26 -3.02
CA VAL A 375 -8.11 -11.58 -4.30
C VAL A 375 -7.70 -10.12 -4.06
N HIS A 376 -8.45 -9.40 -3.22
CA HIS A 376 -8.15 -8.02 -2.89
C HIS A 376 -6.74 -7.92 -2.28
N LYS A 377 -6.42 -8.79 -1.31
CA LYS A 377 -5.09 -8.90 -0.73
C LYS A 377 -4.00 -9.12 -1.79
N ILE A 378 -4.14 -10.11 -2.67
CA ILE A 378 -3.17 -10.39 -3.73
C ILE A 378 -2.92 -9.14 -4.60
N PHE A 379 -3.97 -8.44 -5.03
CA PHE A 379 -3.79 -7.24 -5.85
C PHE A 379 -3.15 -6.08 -5.08
N THR A 380 -3.48 -5.91 -3.80
CA THR A 380 -2.82 -4.90 -2.96
C THR A 380 -1.34 -5.20 -2.75
N GLU A 381 -0.97 -6.46 -2.54
CA GLU A 381 0.43 -6.88 -2.44
C GLU A 381 1.17 -6.64 -3.75
N ILE A 382 0.61 -7.10 -4.89
CA ILE A 382 1.17 -6.85 -6.22
C ILE A 382 1.41 -5.36 -6.44
N LEU A 383 0.43 -4.52 -6.13
CA LEU A 383 0.56 -3.08 -6.27
C LEU A 383 1.68 -2.54 -5.37
N ALA A 384 1.76 -2.99 -4.13
CA ALA A 384 2.78 -2.54 -3.21
C ALA A 384 4.18 -2.90 -3.74
N TYR A 385 4.45 -4.16 -4.15
CA TYR A 385 5.74 -4.55 -4.75
C TYR A 385 6.00 -3.88 -6.11
N TYR A 386 4.95 -3.59 -6.89
CA TYR A 386 5.08 -2.85 -8.14
C TYR A 386 5.69 -1.46 -7.95
N TRP A 387 5.49 -0.84 -6.79
CA TRP A 387 6.09 0.46 -6.51
C TRP A 387 7.62 0.41 -6.40
N ASP A 388 8.17 -0.66 -5.82
CA ASP A 388 9.62 -0.87 -5.76
C ASP A 388 10.16 -1.16 -7.15
N PHE A 389 9.46 -2.02 -7.90
CA PHE A 389 9.76 -2.32 -9.30
C PHE A 389 9.83 -1.04 -10.16
N LYS A 390 8.83 -0.16 -10.04
CA LYS A 390 8.77 1.11 -10.77
C LYS A 390 9.93 2.04 -10.42
N ALA A 391 10.40 2.00 -9.18
CA ALA A 391 11.43 2.92 -8.73
C ALA A 391 12.85 2.54 -9.14
N GLN A 392 13.02 1.42 -9.85
CA GLN A 392 14.29 1.10 -10.51
C GLN A 392 14.68 2.22 -11.49
N PRO A 393 15.97 2.63 -11.57
CA PRO A 393 16.40 3.79 -12.37
C PRO A 393 15.96 3.77 -13.85
N GLY A 394 15.83 2.58 -14.47
CA GLY A 394 15.36 2.42 -15.85
C GLY A 394 13.84 2.54 -16.04
N PHE A 395 13.06 2.50 -14.97
CA PHE A 395 11.59 2.45 -15.00
C PHE A 395 10.90 3.66 -14.37
N MET A 396 11.61 4.43 -13.53
CA MET A 396 11.06 5.53 -12.74
C MET A 396 10.24 6.55 -13.54
N PHE A 397 10.67 6.85 -14.76
CA PHE A 397 10.02 7.80 -15.67
C PHE A 397 9.40 7.14 -16.91
N ASN A 398 9.30 5.80 -16.92
CA ASN A 398 8.76 5.07 -18.06
C ASN A 398 7.23 5.18 -18.09
N SER A 399 6.68 5.67 -19.21
CA SER A 399 5.24 5.91 -19.35
C SER A 399 4.42 4.62 -19.37
N TYR A 400 4.95 3.50 -19.89
CA TYR A 400 4.26 2.21 -19.87
C TYR A 400 4.13 1.68 -18.44
N ILE A 401 5.20 1.80 -17.65
CA ILE A 401 5.22 1.44 -16.23
C ILE A 401 4.22 2.28 -15.44
N GLN A 402 4.19 3.59 -15.66
CA GLN A 402 3.24 4.49 -15.00
C GLN A 402 1.79 4.18 -15.40
N ASN A 403 1.51 3.92 -16.69
CA ASN A 403 0.17 3.58 -17.14
C ASN A 403 -0.33 2.26 -16.55
N PHE A 404 0.55 1.28 -16.39
CA PHE A 404 0.18 0.00 -15.79
C PHE A 404 -0.10 0.12 -14.28
N GLU A 405 0.62 0.97 -13.56
CA GLU A 405 0.30 1.34 -12.16
C GLU A 405 -1.14 1.86 -12.05
N TYR A 406 -1.54 2.77 -12.94
CA TYR A 406 -2.91 3.30 -12.96
C TYR A 406 -3.95 2.22 -13.29
N LYS A 407 -3.62 1.26 -14.17
CA LYS A 407 -4.49 0.10 -14.42
C LYS A 407 -4.69 -0.74 -13.16
N LEU A 408 -3.62 -1.07 -12.43
CA LEU A 408 -3.70 -1.85 -11.18
C LEU A 408 -4.53 -1.12 -10.12
N LEU A 409 -4.26 0.16 -9.89
CA LEU A 409 -5.03 0.99 -8.96
C LEU A 409 -6.50 1.07 -9.35
N ALA A 410 -6.80 1.33 -10.63
CA ALA A 410 -8.17 1.40 -11.12
C ALA A 410 -8.89 0.06 -10.94
N PHE A 411 -8.20 -1.06 -11.16
CA PHE A 411 -8.76 -2.39 -10.98
C PHE A 411 -9.10 -2.68 -9.51
N ILE A 412 -8.19 -2.39 -8.57
CA ILE A 412 -8.46 -2.54 -7.13
C ILE A 412 -9.69 -1.71 -6.72
N ARG A 413 -9.75 -0.44 -7.15
CA ARG A 413 -10.90 0.42 -6.88
C ARG A 413 -12.20 -0.09 -7.50
N LEU A 414 -12.11 -0.70 -8.68
CA LEU A 414 -13.26 -1.31 -9.34
C LEU A 414 -13.75 -2.54 -8.57
N LEU A 415 -12.83 -3.40 -8.11
CA LEU A 415 -13.15 -4.55 -7.26
C LEU A 415 -13.88 -4.11 -5.98
N GLU A 416 -13.38 -3.08 -5.30
CA GLU A 416 -14.00 -2.53 -4.09
C GLU A 416 -15.41 -2.02 -4.35
N LYS A 417 -15.58 -1.17 -5.38
CA LYS A 417 -16.88 -0.58 -5.73
C LYS A 417 -17.91 -1.62 -6.16
N ARG A 418 -17.45 -2.70 -6.81
CA ARG A 418 -18.32 -3.75 -7.34
C ARG A 418 -18.40 -5.00 -6.46
N LYS A 419 -17.86 -4.98 -5.23
CA LYS A 419 -17.94 -6.09 -4.27
C LYS A 419 -19.38 -6.63 -4.18
N GLY A 420 -20.33 -5.75 -3.88
CA GLY A 420 -21.75 -6.10 -3.72
C GLY A 420 -22.50 -6.46 -5.00
N GLU A 421 -21.87 -6.29 -6.18
CA GLU A 421 -22.45 -6.66 -7.48
C GLU A 421 -21.75 -7.87 -8.11
N THR A 422 -20.56 -8.25 -7.64
CA THR A 422 -19.71 -9.28 -8.25
C THR A 422 -19.51 -10.48 -7.33
N PHE A 423 -19.36 -10.25 -6.03
CA PHE A 423 -19.08 -11.27 -5.03
C PHE A 423 -20.33 -11.56 -4.19
N ILE A 424 -21.40 -11.97 -4.88
CA ILE A 424 -22.66 -12.39 -4.27
C ILE A 424 -23.17 -13.65 -4.97
N PRO A 425 -23.93 -14.51 -4.28
CA PRO A 425 -24.61 -15.63 -4.91
C PRO A 425 -25.58 -15.13 -5.99
N MET A 426 -25.42 -15.65 -7.21
CA MET A 426 -26.30 -15.36 -8.34
C MET A 426 -26.64 -16.62 -9.11
N ASN A 427 -27.85 -16.69 -9.64
CA ASN A 427 -28.16 -17.68 -10.67
C ASN A 427 -27.58 -17.24 -12.04
N ARG A 428 -27.55 -18.15 -13.02
CA ARG A 428 -26.97 -17.88 -14.35
C ARG A 428 -27.60 -16.69 -15.08
N ASN A 429 -28.90 -16.46 -14.91
CA ASN A 429 -29.60 -15.36 -15.57
C ASN A 429 -29.23 -14.02 -14.92
N GLU A 430 -29.22 -13.96 -13.60
CA GLU A 430 -28.76 -12.79 -12.83
C GLU A 430 -27.31 -12.43 -13.18
N TRP A 431 -26.44 -13.44 -13.26
CA TRP A 431 -25.04 -13.24 -13.65
C TRP A 431 -24.93 -12.63 -15.06
N GLN A 432 -25.72 -13.11 -16.03
CA GLN A 432 -25.71 -12.55 -17.39
C GLN A 432 -26.18 -11.09 -17.41
N VAL A 433 -27.23 -10.76 -16.66
CA VAL A 433 -27.74 -9.38 -16.54
C VAL A 433 -26.68 -8.47 -15.90
N MET A 434 -26.06 -8.90 -14.80
CA MET A 434 -24.99 -8.15 -14.13
C MET A 434 -23.77 -8.01 -15.03
N HIS A 435 -23.40 -9.06 -15.78
CA HIS A 435 -22.32 -9.00 -16.75
C HIS A 435 -22.62 -7.98 -17.86
N GLN A 436 -23.82 -7.95 -18.43
CA GLN A 436 -24.20 -6.96 -19.42
C GLN A 436 -24.16 -5.53 -18.86
N ARG A 437 -24.72 -5.32 -17.67
CA ARG A 437 -24.68 -4.02 -16.96
C ARG A 437 -23.24 -3.57 -16.69
N SER A 438 -22.36 -4.51 -16.35
CA SER A 438 -20.94 -4.25 -16.09
C SER A 438 -20.20 -3.69 -17.31
N GLN A 439 -20.63 -4.06 -18.52
CA GLN A 439 -20.09 -3.63 -19.80
C GLN A 439 -20.69 -2.30 -20.30
N GLN A 440 -21.85 -1.90 -19.79
CA GLN A 440 -22.59 -0.74 -20.31
C GLN A 440 -21.78 0.57 -20.27
N PRO A 441 -21.08 0.92 -19.17
CA PRO A 441 -20.28 2.15 -19.15
C PRO A 441 -19.17 2.16 -20.21
N ILE A 442 -18.58 1.01 -20.52
CA ILE A 442 -17.55 0.90 -21.57
C ILE A 442 -18.17 1.15 -22.94
N LYS A 443 -19.35 0.57 -23.19
CA LYS A 443 -20.11 0.80 -24.44
C LYS A 443 -20.50 2.27 -24.58
N ASP A 444 -20.99 2.89 -23.51
CA ASP A 444 -21.38 4.31 -23.50
C ASP A 444 -20.19 5.23 -23.81
N ILE A 445 -19.02 4.95 -23.21
CA ILE A 445 -17.77 5.67 -23.51
C ILE A 445 -17.37 5.46 -24.97
N GLN A 446 -17.40 4.23 -25.48
CA GLN A 446 -17.07 3.92 -26.86
C GLN A 446 -17.98 4.65 -27.86
N THR A 447 -19.29 4.67 -27.61
CA THR A 447 -20.26 5.41 -28.42
C THR A 447 -19.98 6.91 -28.36
N THR A 448 -19.78 7.47 -27.15
CA THR A 448 -19.48 8.90 -26.97
C THR A 448 -18.19 9.31 -27.70
N ILE A 449 -17.14 8.47 -27.65
CA ILE A 449 -15.89 8.73 -28.37
C ILE A 449 -16.13 8.66 -29.88
N ALA A 450 -16.84 7.64 -30.37
CA ALA A 450 -17.13 7.49 -31.79
C ALA A 450 -17.90 8.71 -32.34
N ASP A 451 -18.90 9.17 -31.61
CA ASP A 451 -19.71 10.34 -31.98
C ASP A 451 -18.85 11.62 -32.02
N ASN A 452 -18.03 11.85 -30.99
CA ASN A 452 -17.16 13.03 -30.93
C ASN A 452 -16.06 13.01 -32.00
N VAL A 453 -15.47 11.85 -32.30
CA VAL A 453 -14.48 11.71 -33.38
C VAL A 453 -15.12 12.00 -34.73
N GLN A 454 -16.36 11.55 -34.94
CA GLN A 454 -17.10 11.83 -36.17
C GLN A 454 -17.39 13.33 -36.31
N GLN A 455 -17.89 13.97 -35.24
CA GLN A 455 -18.09 15.43 -35.21
C GLN A 455 -16.81 16.21 -35.51
N TYR A 456 -15.68 15.82 -34.92
CA TYR A 456 -14.38 16.45 -35.18
C TYR A 456 -13.97 16.32 -36.66
N ARG A 457 -14.17 15.14 -37.26
CA ARG A 457 -13.86 14.92 -38.69
C ARG A 457 -14.72 15.80 -39.59
N ASP A 458 -16.00 15.94 -39.27
CA ASP A 458 -16.92 16.75 -40.06
C ASP A 458 -16.63 18.24 -39.90
N LEU A 459 -16.31 18.70 -38.69
CA LEU A 459 -15.85 20.07 -38.44
C LEU A 459 -14.56 20.38 -39.20
N LYS A 460 -13.60 19.45 -39.20
CA LYS A 460 -12.34 19.61 -39.93
C LYS A 460 -12.56 19.69 -41.45
N LYS A 461 -13.47 18.89 -42.00
CA LYS A 461 -13.88 18.99 -43.41
C LYS A 461 -14.52 20.35 -43.70
N TYR A 462 -15.42 20.81 -42.85
CA TYR A 462 -16.10 22.09 -42.99
C TYR A 462 -15.12 23.27 -42.97
N ILE A 463 -14.18 23.30 -42.01
CA ILE A 463 -13.10 24.29 -41.94
C ILE A 463 -12.25 24.29 -43.21
N ASN A 464 -11.89 23.11 -43.73
CA ASN A 464 -11.12 23.01 -44.97
C ASN A 464 -11.89 23.55 -46.18
N THR A 465 -13.20 23.32 -46.25
CA THR A 465 -14.06 23.88 -47.31
C THR A 465 -14.15 25.40 -47.21
N LEU A 466 -14.36 25.95 -46.01
CA LEU A 466 -14.37 27.40 -45.77
C LEU A 466 -13.04 28.05 -46.13
N ASN A 467 -11.91 27.43 -45.77
CA ASN A 467 -10.58 27.93 -46.13
C ASN A 467 -10.35 27.94 -47.64
N ARG A 468 -10.87 26.93 -48.37
CA ARG A 468 -10.82 26.91 -49.84
C ARG A 468 -11.67 28.03 -50.45
N GLN A 469 -12.90 28.20 -49.98
CA GLN A 469 -13.78 29.28 -50.44
C GLN A 469 -13.19 30.66 -50.16
N LYS A 470 -12.59 30.86 -48.98
CA LYS A 470 -11.89 32.11 -48.64
C LYS A 470 -10.70 32.36 -49.58
N ALA A 471 -9.90 31.34 -49.87
CA ALA A 471 -8.78 31.46 -50.80
C ALA A 471 -9.21 31.70 -52.26
N GLU A 472 -10.39 31.22 -52.66
CA GLU A 472 -10.98 31.52 -53.97
C GLU A 472 -11.51 32.96 -54.05
N TYR A 473 -12.17 33.45 -52.99
CA TYR A 473 -12.59 34.84 -52.86
C TYR A 473 -11.41 35.82 -52.85
N GLU A 474 -10.30 35.46 -52.20
CA GLU A 474 -9.08 36.28 -52.18
C GLU A 474 -8.33 36.29 -53.52
N LYS A 475 -8.54 35.28 -54.39
CA LYS A 475 -7.94 35.20 -55.74
C LYS A 475 -8.75 35.90 -56.83
N ASN A 476 -10.05 36.06 -56.64
CA ASN A 476 -10.92 36.86 -57.52
C ASN A 476 -11.61 37.97 -56.70
N PRO A 477 -10.87 39.00 -56.26
CA PRO A 477 -11.50 40.20 -55.75
C PRO A 477 -12.22 40.88 -56.92
N CYS A 478 -13.53 41.07 -56.81
CA CYS A 478 -14.27 41.91 -57.74
C CYS A 478 -13.69 43.32 -57.83
#